data_AF-A0A0Q8Q7U7-F1
#
_entry.id   AF-A0A0Q8Q7U7-F1
#
_cell.length_a   1.000
_cell.length_b   1.000
_cell.length_c   1.000
_cell.angle_alpha   90.00
_cell.angle_beta   90.00
_cell.angle_gamma   90.00
#
_symmetry.space_group_name_H-M   'P 1'
#
loop_
_entity.id
_entity.type
_entity.pdbx_description
1 polymer ?
#
loop_
_entity_poly.entity_id
_entity_poly.type
_entity_poly.pdbx_seq_one_letter_code
_entity_poly.pdbx_strand_id
1 'polypeptide(L)'
;MTAPTRTEAKIDTSNSHYLEQRALELALSRAASEGERAAIERLAALRAELEVKREAHSQLMNARRHARGEFYSDAKVKAINEMGPRREDLDKTVNHYYAKQDGAKGVLKVHGLSHFGAVTVSRRSSLSAAPPDIIDDVRQMLELEDAFADAWAAAIDDPAYNAGLAQRRLDAAKMFRTASMPMWLVSQPECPMQRDMDAATLGRAWSKLESISAEQGLAPLSNYVGIDGQAEEDGAPAAEVLAAVDGLLAAIGASTKKLPAKKATLAALEEVRAILQWAEQHQARVYFEVEF
;
A
#
# COMPACT_ATOMS: atom_id res chain seq x y z
N MET A 1 -27.10 35.20 18.73
CA MET A 1 -25.63 35.23 18.91
C MET A 1 -25.05 34.14 18.04
N THR A 2 -24.39 34.50 16.93
CA THR A 2 -23.61 33.56 16.12
C THR A 2 -22.38 33.19 16.93
N ALA A 3 -22.19 31.88 17.20
CA ALA A 3 -20.94 31.42 17.81
C ALA A 3 -19.77 31.85 16.91
N PRO A 4 -18.63 32.30 17.49
CA PRO A 4 -17.48 32.66 16.68
C PRO A 4 -17.07 31.46 15.82
N THR A 5 -16.86 31.71 14.53
CA THR A 5 -16.38 30.69 13.59
C THR A 5 -15.05 30.18 14.11
N ARG A 6 -15.01 28.92 14.56
CA ARG A 6 -13.79 28.33 15.11
C ARG A 6 -12.80 28.14 13.96
N THR A 7 -11.70 28.89 13.99
CA THR A 7 -10.62 28.79 13.00
C THR A 7 -9.47 27.97 13.57
N GLU A 8 -8.95 27.03 12.79
CA GLU A 8 -7.77 26.23 13.14
C GLU A 8 -6.53 26.80 12.44
N ALA A 9 -5.40 26.85 13.14
CA ALA A 9 -4.12 27.21 12.51
C ALA A 9 -3.73 26.21 11.40
N LYS A 10 -3.02 26.69 10.37
CA LYS A 10 -2.61 25.85 9.23
C LYS A 10 -1.52 24.86 9.66
N ILE A 11 -1.69 23.59 9.29
CA ILE A 11 -0.63 22.57 9.34
C ILE A 11 0.35 22.82 8.19
N ASP A 12 1.65 22.88 8.50
CA ASP A 12 2.70 23.09 7.52
C ASP A 12 3.04 21.79 6.78
N THR A 13 2.66 21.71 5.51
CA THR A 13 2.93 20.59 4.60
C THR A 13 3.98 20.93 3.54
N SER A 14 4.67 22.06 3.66
CA SER A 14 5.59 22.57 2.62
C SER A 14 6.73 21.60 2.27
N ASN A 15 7.11 20.72 3.21
CA ASN A 15 8.19 19.76 3.04
C ASN A 15 7.72 18.32 2.73
N SER A 16 6.42 18.06 2.64
CA SER A 16 5.86 16.70 2.51
C SER A 16 6.35 15.94 1.27
N HIS A 17 6.61 16.65 0.17
CA HIS A 17 7.05 16.09 -1.11
C HIS A 17 8.39 16.66 -1.59
N TYR A 18 9.20 17.20 -0.66
CA TYR A 18 10.48 17.82 -0.98
C TYR A 18 11.50 16.82 -1.55
N LEU A 19 11.61 15.62 -0.97
CA LEU A 19 12.56 14.61 -1.44
C LEU A 19 12.24 14.11 -2.85
N GLU A 20 10.96 13.98 -3.19
CA GLU A 20 10.47 13.64 -4.53
C GLU A 20 10.88 14.71 -5.55
N GLN A 21 10.67 16.00 -5.23
CA GLN A 21 11.13 17.11 -6.05
C GLN A 21 12.65 17.08 -6.27
N ARG A 22 13.42 16.96 -5.18
CA ARG A 22 14.89 16.96 -5.24
C ARG A 22 15.42 15.76 -6.01
N ALA A 23 14.80 14.59 -5.91
CA ALA A 23 15.16 13.42 -6.69
C ALA A 23 14.99 13.68 -8.19
N LEU A 24 13.86 14.26 -8.62
CA LEU A 24 13.63 14.60 -10.02
C LEU A 24 14.61 15.66 -10.54
N GLU A 25 14.89 16.70 -9.76
CA GLU A 25 15.85 17.75 -10.14
C GLU A 25 17.28 17.19 -10.30
N LEU A 26 17.73 16.36 -9.36
CA LEU A 26 19.04 15.70 -9.45
C LEU A 26 19.08 14.72 -10.62
N ALA A 27 18.03 13.93 -10.82
CA ALA A 27 17.93 13.01 -11.94
C ALA A 27 18.02 13.78 -13.27
N LEU A 28 17.28 14.88 -13.42
CA LEU A 28 17.28 15.69 -14.63
C LEU A 28 18.68 16.24 -14.95
N SER A 29 19.40 16.73 -13.93
CA SER A 29 20.78 17.22 -14.10
C SER A 29 21.79 16.15 -14.52
N ARG A 30 21.43 14.87 -14.36
CA ARG A 30 22.28 13.69 -14.60
C ARG A 30 21.80 12.84 -15.77
N ALA A 31 20.77 13.28 -16.49
CA ALA A 31 20.26 12.56 -17.65
C ALA A 31 21.35 12.45 -18.72
N ALA A 32 21.66 11.23 -19.14
CA ALA A 32 22.72 10.92 -20.10
C ALA A 32 22.23 10.96 -21.55
N SER A 33 20.91 11.02 -21.78
CA SER A 33 20.30 11.04 -23.11
C SER A 33 19.08 11.95 -23.17
N GLU A 34 18.67 12.35 -24.38
CA GLU A 34 17.44 13.10 -24.61
C GLU A 34 16.19 12.30 -24.22
N GLY A 35 16.18 10.99 -24.46
CA GLY A 35 15.08 10.11 -24.06
C GLY A 35 14.92 10.04 -22.54
N GLU A 36 16.03 9.90 -21.80
CA GLU A 36 16.02 9.92 -20.33
C GLU A 36 15.58 11.29 -19.79
N ARG A 37 16.06 12.38 -20.40
CA ARG A 37 15.64 13.75 -20.06
C ARG A 37 14.13 13.93 -20.23
N ALA A 38 13.59 13.54 -21.39
CA ALA A 38 12.17 13.65 -21.69
C ALA A 38 11.30 12.81 -20.73
N ALA A 39 11.75 11.61 -20.35
CA ALA A 39 11.06 10.79 -19.35
C ALA A 39 11.01 11.47 -17.97
N ILE A 40 12.12 12.08 -17.52
CA ILE A 40 12.19 12.79 -16.24
C ILE A 40 11.36 14.08 -16.26
N GLU A 41 11.38 14.84 -17.36
CA GLU A 41 10.54 16.02 -17.54
C GLU A 41 9.05 15.67 -17.50
N ARG A 42 8.66 14.54 -18.10
CA ARG A 42 7.30 14.01 -17.99
C ARG A 42 6.94 13.69 -16.54
N LEU A 43 7.83 13.06 -15.77
CA LEU A 43 7.60 12.83 -14.35
C LEU A 43 7.45 14.13 -13.56
N ALA A 44 8.27 15.14 -13.86
CA ALA A 44 8.15 16.45 -13.22
C ALA A 44 6.81 17.13 -13.51
N ALA A 45 6.29 16.99 -14.73
CA ALA A 45 4.96 17.48 -15.10
C ALA A 45 3.85 16.73 -14.36
N LEU A 46 3.89 15.39 -14.35
CA LEU A 46 2.93 14.56 -13.61
C LEU A 46 2.94 14.88 -12.11
N ARG A 47 4.13 15.10 -11.53
CA ARG A 47 4.27 15.54 -10.14
C ARG A 47 3.57 16.88 -9.91
N ALA A 48 3.78 17.86 -10.79
CA ALA A 48 3.17 19.17 -10.64
C ALA A 48 1.63 19.09 -10.66
N GLU A 49 1.06 18.25 -11.53
CA GLU A 49 -0.38 17.97 -11.54
C GLU A 49 -0.84 17.28 -10.25
N LEU A 50 -0.07 16.30 -9.76
CA LEU A 50 -0.38 15.56 -8.55
C LEU A 50 -0.33 16.45 -7.29
N GLU A 51 0.60 17.41 -7.21
CA GLU A 51 0.68 18.38 -6.10
C GLU A 51 -0.59 19.24 -6.00
N VAL A 52 -1.18 19.63 -7.13
CA VAL A 52 -2.47 20.35 -7.15
C VAL A 52 -3.59 19.49 -6.57
N LYS A 53 -3.59 18.19 -6.91
CA LYS A 53 -4.57 17.23 -6.38
C LYS A 53 -4.36 16.96 -4.89
N ARG A 54 -3.11 16.79 -4.45
CA ARG A 54 -2.72 16.60 -3.04
C ARG A 54 -3.17 17.78 -2.17
N GLU A 55 -2.94 19.01 -2.62
CA GLU A 55 -3.38 20.22 -1.88
C GLU A 55 -4.91 20.32 -1.82
N ALA A 56 -5.60 20.12 -2.94
CA ALA A 56 -7.07 20.12 -2.97
C ALA A 56 -7.66 19.04 -2.05
N HIS A 57 -7.10 17.83 -2.08
CA HIS A 57 -7.50 16.73 -1.20
C HIS A 57 -7.26 17.08 0.28
N SER A 58 -6.10 17.64 0.62
CA SER A 58 -5.79 18.09 2.00
C SER A 58 -6.79 19.13 2.51
N GLN A 59 -7.16 20.10 1.67
CA GLN A 59 -8.17 21.10 1.99
C GLN A 59 -9.55 20.46 2.20
N LEU A 60 -9.95 19.53 1.32
CA LEU A 60 -11.21 18.79 1.45
C LEU A 60 -11.26 17.96 2.74
N MET A 61 -10.20 17.24 3.07
CA MET A 61 -10.13 16.42 4.29
C MET A 61 -10.23 17.28 5.55
N ASN A 62 -9.58 18.45 5.56
CA ASN A 62 -9.72 19.42 6.65
C ASN A 62 -11.16 19.97 6.75
N ALA A 63 -11.78 20.32 5.63
CA ALA A 63 -13.16 20.80 5.61
C ALA A 63 -14.15 19.75 6.13
N ARG A 64 -14.02 18.48 5.71
CA ARG A 64 -14.88 17.38 6.21
C ARG A 64 -14.65 17.12 7.71
N ARG A 65 -13.40 17.16 8.16
CA ARG A 65 -13.06 17.06 9.59
C ARG A 65 -13.70 18.19 10.42
N HIS A 66 -13.60 19.44 9.95
CA HIS A 66 -14.24 20.58 10.60
C HIS A 66 -15.77 20.49 10.58
N ALA A 67 -16.37 19.94 9.52
CA ALA A 67 -17.81 19.68 9.43
C ALA A 67 -18.30 18.66 10.47
N ARG A 68 -17.45 17.70 10.88
CA ARG A 68 -17.71 16.79 12.01
C ARG A 68 -17.49 17.44 13.39
N GLY A 69 -17.08 18.71 13.43
CA GLY A 69 -16.77 19.42 14.67
C GLY A 69 -15.39 19.07 15.25
N GLU A 70 -14.55 18.36 14.50
CA GLU A 70 -13.21 17.93 14.90
C GLU A 70 -12.19 19.05 14.61
N PHE A 71 -11.77 19.80 15.62
CA PHE A 71 -10.76 20.84 15.49
C PHE A 71 -9.55 20.54 16.39
N TYR A 72 -8.35 20.67 15.84
CA TYR A 72 -7.13 20.67 16.64
C TYR A 72 -7.02 21.97 17.43
N SER A 73 -6.42 21.88 18.62
CA SER A 73 -6.02 23.08 19.37
C SER A 73 -4.78 23.70 18.75
N ASP A 74 -4.55 24.99 18.99
CA ASP A 74 -3.33 25.68 18.53
C ASP A 74 -2.05 24.99 19.03
N ALA A 75 -2.07 24.50 20.27
CA ALA A 75 -0.96 23.72 20.83
C ALA A 75 -0.74 22.40 20.06
N LYS A 76 -1.81 21.73 19.61
CA LYS A 76 -1.70 20.51 18.82
C LYS A 76 -1.16 20.81 17.42
N VAL A 77 -1.65 21.86 16.75
CA VAL A 77 -1.13 22.27 15.43
C VAL A 77 0.34 22.67 15.53
N LYS A 78 0.70 23.45 16.56
CA LYS A 78 2.10 23.81 16.83
C LYS A 78 2.98 22.57 17.00
N ALA A 79 2.55 21.60 17.81
CA ALA A 79 3.29 20.36 18.00
C ALA A 79 3.41 19.55 16.70
N ILE A 80 2.36 19.46 15.88
CA ILE A 80 2.40 18.81 14.56
C ILE A 80 3.46 19.47 13.68
N ASN A 81 3.46 20.80 13.59
CA ASN A 81 4.42 21.55 12.78
C ASN A 81 5.86 21.40 13.32
N GLU A 82 6.06 21.34 14.64
CA GLU A 82 7.37 21.11 15.27
C GLU A 82 7.91 19.69 15.05
N MET A 83 7.03 18.70 14.94
CA MET A 83 7.37 17.30 14.62
C MET A 83 7.57 17.06 13.11
N GLY A 84 7.18 18.02 12.27
CA GLY A 84 7.37 17.94 10.83
C GLY A 84 8.85 17.86 10.42
N PRO A 85 9.15 17.33 9.23
CA PRO A 85 10.52 17.22 8.77
C PRO A 85 11.13 18.60 8.56
N ARG A 86 12.34 18.80 9.10
CA ARG A 86 13.12 20.02 8.90
C ARG A 86 13.85 19.93 7.56
N ARG A 87 13.84 21.02 6.80
CA ARG A 87 14.53 21.12 5.51
C ARG A 87 16.00 20.70 5.59
N GLU A 88 16.71 21.13 6.63
CA GLU A 88 18.12 20.78 6.84
C GLU A 88 18.37 19.27 6.92
N ASP A 89 17.45 18.52 7.54
CA ASP A 89 17.57 17.05 7.65
C ASP A 89 17.21 16.36 6.33
N LEU A 90 16.24 16.91 5.60
CA LEU A 90 15.91 16.45 4.25
C LEU A 90 17.07 16.69 3.28
N ASP A 91 17.76 17.82 3.37
CA ASP A 91 18.95 18.12 2.56
C ASP A 91 20.11 17.16 2.86
N LYS A 92 20.29 16.76 4.13
CA LYS A 92 21.23 15.68 4.46
C LYS A 92 20.84 14.36 3.79
N THR A 93 19.55 14.03 3.78
CA THR A 93 19.03 12.84 3.06
C THR A 93 19.34 12.93 1.57
N VAL A 94 19.08 14.07 0.92
CA VAL A 94 19.40 14.29 -0.50
C VAL A 94 20.89 14.06 -0.76
N ASN A 95 21.77 14.66 0.04
CA ASN A 95 23.22 14.52 -0.13
C ASN A 95 23.72 13.11 0.17
N HIS A 96 23.14 12.43 1.16
CA HIS A 96 23.59 11.11 1.56
C HIS A 96 23.09 10.01 0.62
N TYR A 97 21.85 10.12 0.13
CA TYR A 97 21.17 9.07 -0.63
C TYR A 97 21.10 9.33 -2.12
N TYR A 98 20.81 10.56 -2.56
CA TYR A 98 20.61 10.86 -3.98
C TYR A 98 21.90 11.33 -4.65
N ALA A 99 22.63 12.24 -4.03
CA ALA A 99 23.83 12.82 -4.65
C ALA A 99 24.92 11.78 -4.94
N LYS A 100 24.97 10.66 -4.22
CA LYS A 100 25.95 9.58 -4.39
C LYS A 100 25.60 8.56 -5.49
N GLN A 101 24.40 8.64 -6.08
CA GLN A 101 23.99 7.67 -7.10
C GLN A 101 24.62 8.00 -8.45
N ASP A 102 24.96 6.96 -9.21
CA ASP A 102 25.45 7.13 -10.58
C ASP A 102 24.27 7.37 -11.55
N GLY A 103 24.35 8.47 -12.30
CA GLY A 103 23.37 8.84 -13.32
C GLY A 103 21.97 9.17 -12.78
N ALA A 104 21.02 9.42 -13.70
CA ALA A 104 19.65 9.77 -13.32
C ALA A 104 18.85 8.55 -12.84
N LYS A 105 18.93 7.42 -13.56
CA LYS A 105 18.28 6.16 -13.15
C LYS A 105 18.63 5.73 -11.72
N GLY A 106 19.89 5.88 -11.29
CA GLY A 106 20.30 5.55 -9.92
C GLY A 106 19.54 6.37 -8.86
N VAL A 107 19.39 7.67 -9.11
CA VAL A 107 18.61 8.58 -8.23
C VAL A 107 17.14 8.15 -8.18
N LEU A 108 16.53 7.91 -9.34
CA LEU A 108 15.13 7.50 -9.43
C LEU A 108 14.85 6.18 -8.71
N LYS A 109 15.73 5.18 -8.86
CA LYS A 109 15.61 3.87 -8.20
C LYS A 109 15.63 3.99 -6.68
N VAL A 110 16.57 4.75 -6.12
CA VAL A 110 16.68 4.91 -4.65
C VAL A 110 15.48 5.66 -4.07
N HIS A 111 15.00 6.70 -4.76
CA HIS A 111 13.77 7.37 -4.34
C HIS A 111 12.59 6.39 -4.39
N GLY A 112 12.36 5.73 -5.52
CA GLY A 112 11.22 4.84 -5.69
C GLY A 112 11.20 3.66 -4.71
N LEU A 113 12.34 3.00 -4.46
CA LEU A 113 12.41 1.90 -3.48
C LEU A 113 12.18 2.36 -2.03
N SER A 114 12.54 3.60 -1.69
CA SER A 114 12.34 4.14 -0.34
C SER A 114 10.91 4.64 -0.11
N HIS A 115 10.32 5.29 -1.11
CA HIS A 115 9.01 5.92 -0.99
C HIS A 115 7.88 4.98 -1.44
N PHE A 116 7.89 4.50 -2.69
CA PHE A 116 6.79 3.68 -3.23
C PHE A 116 6.78 2.23 -2.72
N GLY A 117 7.88 1.77 -2.14
CA GLY A 117 7.96 0.44 -1.52
C GLY A 117 7.09 0.30 -0.27
N ALA A 118 7.23 1.23 0.68
CA ALA A 118 6.57 1.12 1.98
C ALA A 118 5.45 2.15 2.20
N VAL A 119 5.60 3.37 1.67
CA VAL A 119 4.65 4.46 1.96
C VAL A 119 3.30 4.19 1.31
N THR A 120 3.28 3.70 0.06
CA THR A 120 2.05 3.31 -0.63
C THR A 120 1.24 2.31 0.19
N VAL A 121 1.89 1.23 0.62
CA VAL A 121 1.24 0.18 1.40
C VAL A 121 0.79 0.69 2.77
N SER A 122 1.60 1.52 3.44
CA SER A 122 1.21 2.15 4.70
C SER A 122 0.03 3.11 4.58
N ARG A 123 -0.07 3.84 3.46
CA ARG A 123 -1.17 4.80 3.23
C ARG A 123 -2.45 4.06 2.93
N ARG A 124 -2.37 3.04 2.06
CA ARG A 124 -3.46 2.10 1.87
C ARG A 124 -3.89 1.58 3.24
N SER A 125 -2.97 1.07 4.08
CA SER A 125 -3.34 0.40 5.35
C SER A 125 -4.05 1.27 6.38
N SER A 126 -4.18 2.56 6.11
CA SER A 126 -4.92 3.50 6.94
C SER A 126 -6.37 3.73 6.46
N LEU A 127 -6.77 3.18 5.30
CA LEU A 127 -8.12 3.31 4.72
C LEU A 127 -9.18 2.68 5.61
N SER A 128 -8.90 1.52 6.20
CA SER A 128 -9.78 0.87 7.19
C SER A 128 -10.07 1.74 8.43
N ALA A 129 -9.24 2.74 8.71
CA ALA A 129 -9.44 3.72 9.78
C ALA A 129 -10.07 5.03 9.28
N ALA A 130 -10.30 5.19 7.97
CA ALA A 130 -10.91 6.37 7.40
C ALA A 130 -12.41 6.44 7.75
N PRO A 131 -12.93 7.60 8.17
CA PRO A 131 -14.36 7.81 8.32
C PRO A 131 -15.15 7.46 7.03
N PRO A 132 -16.35 6.87 7.16
CA PRO A 132 -17.16 6.48 5.99
C PRO A 132 -17.48 7.63 5.04
N ASP A 133 -17.53 8.87 5.52
CA ASP A 133 -17.80 10.06 4.71
C ASP A 133 -16.63 10.51 3.85
N ILE A 134 -15.42 9.96 4.05
CA ILE A 134 -14.20 10.36 3.31
C ILE A 134 -13.53 9.20 2.56
N ILE A 135 -13.95 7.96 2.80
CA ILE A 135 -13.23 6.78 2.32
C ILE A 135 -13.04 6.77 0.79
N ASP A 136 -14.04 7.18 0.04
CA ASP A 136 -13.97 7.23 -1.42
C ASP A 136 -13.03 8.34 -1.93
N ASP A 137 -12.99 9.48 -1.26
CA ASP A 137 -12.03 10.56 -1.58
C ASP A 137 -10.58 10.09 -1.34
N VAL A 138 -10.35 9.35 -0.25
CA VAL A 138 -9.03 8.79 0.08
C VAL A 138 -8.63 7.73 -0.94
N ARG A 139 -9.55 6.83 -1.34
CA ARG A 139 -9.32 5.83 -2.40
C ARG A 139 -8.91 6.50 -3.71
N GLN A 140 -9.65 7.53 -4.14
CA GLN A 140 -9.32 8.27 -5.36
C GLN A 140 -7.94 8.91 -5.29
N MET A 141 -7.55 9.49 -4.14
CA MET A 141 -6.22 10.07 -3.99
C MET A 141 -5.12 8.99 -4.03
N LEU A 142 -5.37 7.80 -3.49
CA LEU A 142 -4.42 6.68 -3.55
C LEU A 142 -4.23 6.17 -4.98
N GLU A 143 -5.30 6.06 -5.77
CA GLU A 143 -5.20 5.69 -7.19
C GLU A 143 -4.30 6.66 -7.98
N LEU A 144 -4.39 7.97 -7.70
CA LEU A 144 -3.53 8.97 -8.32
C LEU A 144 -2.06 8.84 -7.89
N GLU A 145 -1.81 8.52 -6.63
CA GLU A 145 -0.46 8.27 -6.11
C GLU A 145 0.15 7.00 -6.72
N ASP A 146 -0.66 5.96 -6.91
CA ASP A 146 -0.23 4.70 -7.52
C ASP A 146 0.08 4.88 -9.01
N ALA A 147 -0.79 5.59 -9.74
CA ALA A 147 -0.52 5.93 -11.14
C ALA A 147 0.78 6.72 -11.33
N PHE A 148 1.12 7.60 -10.39
CA PHE A 148 2.39 8.32 -10.41
C PHE A 148 3.58 7.40 -10.09
N ALA A 149 3.45 6.50 -9.11
CA ALA A 149 4.47 5.50 -8.80
C ALA A 149 4.73 4.56 -10.00
N ASP A 150 3.69 4.17 -10.74
CA ASP A 150 3.81 3.34 -11.93
C ASP A 150 4.48 4.09 -13.09
N ALA A 151 4.12 5.36 -13.29
CA ALA A 151 4.82 6.21 -14.26
C ALA A 151 6.31 6.37 -13.91
N TRP A 152 6.64 6.46 -12.62
CA TRP A 152 8.02 6.51 -12.13
C TRP A 152 8.78 5.22 -12.41
N ALA A 153 8.19 4.07 -12.13
CA ALA A 153 8.77 2.76 -12.43
C ALA A 153 8.99 2.58 -13.94
N ALA A 154 8.02 2.98 -14.76
CA ALA A 154 8.13 2.96 -16.21
C ALA A 154 9.26 3.85 -16.75
N ALA A 155 9.53 5.01 -16.12
CA ALA A 155 10.64 5.88 -16.51
C ALA A 155 12.03 5.27 -16.19
N ILE A 156 12.10 4.41 -15.17
CA ILE A 156 13.32 3.66 -14.84
C ILE A 156 13.56 2.55 -15.87
N ASP A 157 12.49 1.85 -16.26
CA ASP A 157 12.50 0.75 -17.24
C ASP A 157 13.59 -0.28 -16.91
N ASP A 158 13.52 -0.85 -15.70
CA ASP A 158 14.45 -1.86 -15.22
C ASP A 158 13.70 -3.00 -14.49
N PRO A 159 13.68 -4.21 -15.07
CA PRO A 159 13.05 -5.37 -14.45
C PRO A 159 13.57 -5.72 -13.05
N ALA A 160 14.87 -5.54 -12.78
CA ALA A 160 15.44 -5.84 -11.48
C ALA A 160 14.98 -4.83 -10.41
N TYR A 161 14.79 -3.57 -10.79
CA TYR A 161 14.18 -2.57 -9.92
C TYR A 161 12.71 -2.90 -9.66
N ASN A 162 11.95 -3.26 -10.69
CA ASN A 162 10.53 -3.59 -10.55
C ASN A 162 10.33 -4.80 -9.61
N ALA A 163 11.13 -5.85 -9.78
CA ALA A 163 11.12 -7.00 -8.87
C ALA A 163 11.48 -6.59 -7.42
N GLY A 164 12.48 -5.72 -7.25
CA GLY A 164 12.84 -5.19 -5.93
C GLY A 164 11.75 -4.32 -5.29
N LEU A 165 11.02 -3.55 -6.09
CA LEU A 165 9.90 -2.73 -5.66
C LEU A 165 8.72 -3.61 -5.22
N ALA A 166 8.35 -4.61 -6.03
CA ALA A 166 7.32 -5.60 -5.71
C ALA A 166 7.63 -6.31 -4.39
N GLN A 167 8.86 -6.83 -4.22
CA GLN A 167 9.27 -7.47 -2.98
C GLN A 167 9.17 -6.53 -1.76
N ARG A 168 9.58 -5.25 -1.90
CA ARG A 168 9.46 -4.29 -0.80
C ARG A 168 8.02 -4.00 -0.42
N ARG A 169 7.14 -3.91 -1.42
CA ARG A 169 5.71 -3.70 -1.17
C ARG A 169 5.09 -4.92 -0.50
N LEU A 170 5.48 -6.14 -0.91
CA LEU A 170 5.10 -7.39 -0.23
C LEU A 170 5.55 -7.40 1.23
N ASP A 171 6.82 -7.05 1.49
CA ASP A 171 7.35 -6.99 2.85
C ASP A 171 6.65 -5.93 3.70
N ALA A 172 6.33 -4.77 3.10
CA ALA A 172 5.55 -3.73 3.75
C ALA A 172 4.12 -4.20 4.04
N ALA A 173 3.49 -4.95 3.13
CA ALA A 173 2.14 -5.48 3.32
C ALA A 173 2.10 -6.44 4.51
N LYS A 174 3.11 -7.31 4.63
CA LYS A 174 3.30 -8.17 5.81
C LYS A 174 3.48 -7.37 7.10
N MET A 175 4.24 -6.27 7.05
CA MET A 175 4.54 -5.43 8.22
C MET A 175 3.33 -4.61 8.71
N PHE A 176 2.60 -3.98 7.80
CA PHE A 176 1.50 -3.08 8.14
C PHE A 176 0.17 -3.80 8.40
N ARG A 177 0.09 -5.10 8.09
CA ARG A 177 -1.08 -5.91 8.38
C ARG A 177 -1.35 -5.97 9.89
N THR A 178 -2.58 -5.66 10.27
CA THR A 178 -3.08 -5.86 11.63
C THR A 178 -4.13 -6.97 11.67
N ALA A 179 -4.40 -7.54 12.84
CA ALA A 179 -5.39 -8.61 13.00
C ALA A 179 -6.83 -8.18 12.71
N SER A 180 -7.10 -6.88 12.53
CA SER A 180 -8.43 -6.34 12.25
C SER A 180 -8.69 -6.07 10.77
N MET A 181 -7.68 -6.15 9.91
CA MET A 181 -7.83 -5.87 8.47
C MET A 181 -8.46 -7.05 7.75
N PRO A 182 -9.51 -6.84 6.92
CA PRO A 182 -10.06 -7.88 6.05
C PRO A 182 -9.01 -8.43 5.09
N MET A 183 -9.08 -9.73 4.81
CA MET A 183 -8.21 -10.42 3.87
C MET A 183 -9.06 -11.05 2.77
N TRP A 184 -8.83 -10.65 1.52
CA TRP A 184 -9.52 -11.17 0.35
C TRP A 184 -8.61 -12.13 -0.41
N LEU A 185 -9.15 -13.21 -0.97
CA LEU A 185 -8.43 -13.92 -2.03
C LEU A 185 -8.86 -13.31 -3.36
N VAL A 186 -7.90 -12.81 -4.12
CA VAL A 186 -8.12 -12.28 -5.46
C VAL A 186 -7.60 -13.27 -6.49
N SER A 187 -8.39 -13.51 -7.54
CA SER A 187 -7.95 -14.24 -8.73
C SER A 187 -7.96 -13.36 -9.97
N GLN A 188 -7.04 -13.60 -10.90
CA GLN A 188 -7.12 -13.08 -12.26
C GLN A 188 -7.13 -14.24 -13.28
N PRO A 189 -8.19 -14.39 -14.08
CA PRO A 189 -9.43 -13.58 -14.10
C PRO A 189 -10.25 -13.64 -12.79
N GLU A 190 -11.11 -12.62 -12.56
CA GLU A 190 -11.97 -12.52 -11.36
C GLU A 190 -12.90 -13.74 -11.25
N CYS A 191 -12.89 -14.39 -10.09
CA CYS A 191 -13.81 -15.49 -9.81
C CYS A 191 -15.20 -14.94 -9.47
N PRO A 192 -16.29 -15.43 -10.08
CA PRO A 192 -17.65 -14.99 -9.75
C PRO A 192 -18.02 -15.15 -8.26
N MET A 193 -17.39 -16.09 -7.56
CA MET A 193 -17.64 -16.39 -6.15
C MET A 193 -16.90 -15.43 -5.19
N GLN A 194 -15.96 -14.61 -5.69
CA GLN A 194 -15.10 -13.78 -4.86
C GLN A 194 -15.85 -12.69 -4.09
N ARG A 195 -16.99 -12.23 -4.61
CA ARG A 195 -17.77 -11.10 -4.05
C ARG A 195 -18.44 -11.37 -2.71
N ASP A 196 -18.67 -12.64 -2.37
CA ASP A 196 -19.40 -13.04 -1.17
C ASP A 196 -18.49 -13.49 -0.02
N MET A 197 -17.17 -13.39 -0.18
CA MET A 197 -16.22 -13.93 0.79
C MET A 197 -16.23 -13.16 2.11
N ASP A 198 -16.24 -13.86 3.26
CA ASP A 198 -16.10 -13.21 4.58
C ASP A 198 -14.63 -12.86 4.91
N ALA A 199 -14.13 -11.85 4.21
CA ALA A 199 -12.75 -11.36 4.35
C ALA A 199 -12.42 -10.86 5.76
N ALA A 200 -13.40 -10.31 6.48
CA ALA A 200 -13.21 -9.83 7.84
C ALA A 200 -12.93 -10.99 8.82
N THR A 201 -13.60 -12.12 8.64
CA THR A 201 -13.32 -13.33 9.44
C THR A 201 -11.94 -13.89 9.14
N LEU A 202 -11.55 -13.98 7.87
CA LEU A 202 -10.22 -14.45 7.48
C LEU A 202 -9.12 -13.56 8.09
N GLY A 203 -9.27 -12.24 8.02
CA GLY A 203 -8.36 -11.26 8.62
C GLY A 203 -8.14 -11.44 10.13
N ARG A 204 -9.23 -11.61 10.88
CA ARG A 204 -9.19 -11.86 12.34
C ARG A 204 -8.46 -13.15 12.72
N ALA A 205 -8.59 -14.19 11.91
CA ALA A 205 -7.99 -15.48 12.19
C ALA A 205 -6.53 -15.58 11.73
N TRP A 206 -6.11 -14.72 10.79
CA TRP A 206 -4.86 -14.86 10.04
C TRP A 206 -3.61 -15.12 10.88
N SER A 207 -3.34 -14.32 11.93
CA SER A 207 -2.15 -14.54 12.78
C SER A 207 -2.14 -15.93 13.43
N LYS A 208 -3.33 -16.47 13.71
CA LYS A 208 -3.46 -17.83 14.23
C LYS A 208 -3.26 -18.88 13.15
N LEU A 209 -3.72 -18.62 11.92
CA LEU A 209 -3.48 -19.46 10.75
C LEU A 209 -1.98 -19.56 10.45
N GLU A 210 -1.27 -18.43 10.44
CA GLU A 210 0.20 -18.38 10.27
C GLU A 210 0.94 -19.21 11.33
N SER A 211 0.53 -19.09 12.59
CA SER A 211 1.08 -19.90 13.69
C SER A 211 0.83 -21.40 13.50
N ILE A 212 -0.30 -21.80 12.91
CA ILE A 212 -0.58 -23.20 12.61
C ILE A 212 0.26 -23.67 11.44
N SER A 213 0.37 -22.89 10.35
CA SER A 213 1.23 -23.22 9.21
C SER A 213 2.68 -23.46 9.65
N ALA A 214 3.25 -22.53 10.45
CA ALA A 214 4.62 -22.63 10.92
C ALA A 214 4.89 -23.91 11.73
N GLU A 215 3.97 -24.31 12.61
CA GLU A 215 4.12 -25.50 13.43
C GLU A 215 3.95 -26.81 12.66
N GLN A 216 3.20 -26.78 11.56
CA GLN A 216 2.98 -27.93 10.70
C GLN A 216 3.99 -27.99 9.54
N GLY A 217 4.92 -27.02 9.46
CA GLY A 217 5.87 -26.91 8.36
C GLY A 217 5.21 -26.61 7.01
N LEU A 218 4.01 -26.01 7.02
CA LEU A 218 3.30 -25.58 5.81
C LEU A 218 3.79 -24.20 5.36
N ALA A 219 3.66 -23.92 4.07
CA ALA A 219 3.86 -22.57 3.56
C ALA A 219 2.89 -21.60 4.26
N PRO A 220 3.39 -20.49 4.86
CA PRO A 220 2.53 -19.48 5.45
C PRO A 220 1.71 -18.78 4.36
N LEU A 221 0.44 -18.46 4.65
CA LEU A 221 -0.42 -17.76 3.69
C LEU A 221 0.10 -16.34 3.38
N SER A 222 0.87 -15.76 4.31
CA SER A 222 1.56 -14.49 4.09
C SER A 222 2.57 -14.51 2.93
N ASN A 223 3.03 -15.67 2.48
CA ASN A 223 3.84 -15.78 1.26
C ASN A 223 3.06 -15.45 -0.01
N TYR A 224 1.73 -15.53 0.04
CA TYR A 224 0.84 -15.32 -1.08
C TYR A 224 0.10 -13.99 -0.99
N VAL A 225 0.53 -13.07 -0.12
CA VAL A 225 -0.03 -11.71 -0.10
C VAL A 225 0.42 -10.97 -1.35
N GLY A 226 -0.46 -10.19 -1.96
CA GLY A 226 -0.16 -9.39 -3.15
C GLY A 226 -0.80 -8.01 -3.06
N ILE A 227 -0.69 -7.26 -4.14
CA ILE A 227 -1.17 -5.88 -4.24
C ILE A 227 -2.22 -5.82 -5.33
N ASP A 228 -3.28 -5.07 -5.07
CA ASP A 228 -4.35 -4.87 -6.04
C ASP A 228 -3.84 -4.51 -7.44
N GLY A 229 -4.43 -5.13 -8.45
CA GLY A 229 -4.09 -4.93 -9.86
C GLY A 229 -2.81 -5.63 -10.35
N GLN A 230 -2.00 -6.24 -9.49
CA GLN A 230 -0.70 -6.84 -9.88
C GLN A 230 -0.72 -8.38 -9.88
N ALA A 231 -1.87 -9.04 -10.10
CA ALA A 231 -1.94 -10.50 -9.96
C ALA A 231 -1.08 -11.27 -10.98
N GLU A 232 -0.85 -10.71 -12.17
CA GLU A 232 0.03 -11.33 -13.17
C GLU A 232 1.49 -11.35 -12.69
N GLU A 233 1.94 -10.29 -12.02
CA GLU A 233 3.30 -10.16 -11.49
C GLU A 233 3.48 -10.77 -10.09
N ASP A 234 2.54 -10.54 -9.19
CA ASP A 234 2.63 -10.86 -7.75
C ASP A 234 1.82 -12.12 -7.36
N GLY A 235 0.88 -12.55 -8.19
CA GLY A 235 0.05 -13.72 -7.89
C GLY A 235 0.84 -15.02 -7.93
N ALA A 236 0.47 -16.00 -7.12
CA ALA A 236 0.97 -17.37 -7.19
C ALA A 236 0.05 -18.25 -8.06
N PRO A 237 0.54 -19.35 -8.64
CA PRO A 237 -0.32 -20.35 -9.26
C PRO A 237 -1.36 -20.86 -8.25
N ALA A 238 -2.64 -20.91 -8.65
CA ALA A 238 -3.72 -21.32 -7.75
C ALA A 238 -3.49 -22.68 -7.07
N ALA A 239 -2.89 -23.64 -7.78
CA ALA A 239 -2.54 -24.95 -7.25
C ALA A 239 -1.58 -24.89 -6.05
N GLU A 240 -0.64 -23.95 -6.05
CA GLU A 240 0.32 -23.77 -4.95
C GLU A 240 -0.40 -23.26 -3.68
N VAL A 241 -1.23 -22.23 -3.85
CA VAL A 241 -2.00 -21.65 -2.74
C VAL A 241 -3.05 -22.64 -2.22
N LEU A 242 -3.68 -23.42 -3.12
CA LEU A 242 -4.62 -24.48 -2.78
C LEU A 242 -3.98 -25.53 -1.87
N ALA A 243 -2.76 -25.98 -2.20
CA ALA A 243 -2.03 -26.94 -1.37
C ALA A 243 -1.75 -26.41 0.05
N ALA A 244 -1.43 -25.11 0.18
CA ALA A 244 -1.24 -24.47 1.48
C ALA A 244 -2.56 -24.41 2.28
N VAL A 245 -3.68 -24.06 1.64
CA VAL A 245 -5.01 -23.97 2.27
C VAL A 245 -5.53 -25.35 2.67
N ASP A 246 -5.38 -26.37 1.83
CA ASP A 246 -5.78 -27.74 2.15
C ASP A 246 -4.98 -28.30 3.34
N GLY A 247 -3.66 -28.05 3.37
CA GLY A 247 -2.83 -28.42 4.51
C GLY A 247 -3.28 -27.73 5.81
N LEU A 248 -3.65 -26.46 5.73
CA LEU A 248 -4.13 -25.67 6.87
C LEU A 248 -5.50 -26.19 7.37
N LEU A 249 -6.44 -26.48 6.48
CA LEU A 249 -7.75 -27.06 6.82
C LEU A 249 -7.58 -28.40 7.54
N ALA A 250 -6.72 -29.28 7.02
CA ALA A 250 -6.39 -30.56 7.64
C ALA A 250 -5.77 -30.37 9.04
N ALA A 251 -4.81 -29.45 9.17
CA ALA A 251 -4.17 -29.13 10.44
C ALA A 251 -5.16 -28.60 11.49
N ILE A 252 -6.09 -27.73 11.11
CA ILE A 252 -7.12 -27.19 12.02
C ILE A 252 -8.10 -28.28 12.45
N GLY A 253 -8.41 -29.23 11.56
CA GLY A 253 -9.22 -30.41 11.86
C GLY A 253 -8.58 -31.31 12.91
N ALA A 254 -7.27 -31.50 12.83
CA ALA A 254 -6.49 -32.30 13.79
C ALA A 254 -6.13 -31.53 15.09
N SER A 255 -6.23 -30.20 15.09
CA SER A 255 -5.78 -29.35 16.19
C SER A 255 -6.85 -29.09 17.26
N THR A 256 -6.43 -29.15 18.52
CA THR A 256 -7.20 -28.70 19.69
C THR A 256 -7.06 -27.19 19.97
N LYS A 257 -6.27 -26.47 19.15
CA LYS A 257 -6.01 -25.05 19.35
C LYS A 257 -7.26 -24.21 19.20
N LYS A 258 -7.35 -23.18 20.04
CA LYS A 258 -8.36 -22.13 19.91
C LYS A 258 -8.09 -21.31 18.64
N LEU A 259 -9.05 -21.31 17.73
CA LEU A 259 -9.15 -20.36 16.62
C LEU A 259 -10.19 -19.28 16.97
N PRO A 260 -9.93 -18.01 16.63
CA PRO A 260 -10.97 -16.98 16.60
C PRO A 260 -12.13 -17.46 15.74
N ALA A 261 -13.35 -17.41 16.29
CA ALA A 261 -14.59 -17.81 15.60
C ALA A 261 -14.44 -19.09 14.74
N LYS A 262 -13.86 -20.18 15.31
CA LYS A 262 -13.42 -21.39 14.57
C LYS A 262 -14.38 -21.83 13.44
N LYS A 263 -15.68 -21.88 13.69
CA LYS A 263 -16.69 -22.26 12.68
C LYS A 263 -16.73 -21.30 11.49
N ALA A 264 -16.75 -19.99 11.74
CA ALA A 264 -16.76 -18.97 10.69
C ALA A 264 -15.42 -18.97 9.93
N THR A 265 -14.30 -19.11 10.64
CA THR A 265 -12.98 -19.18 10.00
C THR A 265 -12.84 -20.40 9.09
N LEU A 266 -13.37 -21.55 9.50
CA LEU A 266 -13.40 -22.73 8.64
C LEU A 266 -14.28 -22.50 7.40
N ALA A 267 -15.44 -21.84 7.55
CA ALA A 267 -16.29 -21.49 6.41
C ALA A 267 -15.57 -20.54 5.43
N ALA A 268 -14.90 -19.50 5.93
CA ALA A 268 -14.12 -18.59 5.10
C ALA A 268 -12.96 -19.31 4.37
N LEU A 269 -12.26 -20.24 5.02
CA LEU A 269 -11.22 -21.05 4.37
C LEU A 269 -11.78 -22.02 3.33
N GLU A 270 -13.01 -22.50 3.52
CA GLU A 270 -13.72 -23.33 2.54
C GLU A 270 -14.17 -22.52 1.32
N GLU A 271 -14.60 -21.27 1.50
CA GLU A 271 -14.87 -20.33 0.41
C GLU A 271 -13.59 -20.04 -0.39
N VAL A 272 -12.48 -19.75 0.30
CA VAL A 272 -11.14 -19.59 -0.28
C VAL A 272 -10.75 -20.84 -1.09
N ARG A 273 -10.95 -22.04 -0.52
CA ARG A 273 -10.67 -23.31 -1.22
C ARG A 273 -11.49 -23.45 -2.51
N ALA A 274 -12.78 -23.11 -2.48
CA ALA A 274 -13.65 -23.19 -3.66
C ALA A 274 -13.20 -22.21 -4.76
N ILE A 275 -12.81 -20.99 -4.39
CA ILE A 275 -12.25 -20.00 -5.32
C ILE A 275 -10.94 -20.53 -5.92
N LEU A 276 -10.06 -21.12 -5.11
CA LEU A 276 -8.78 -21.68 -5.58
C LEU A 276 -8.96 -22.86 -6.54
N GLN A 277 -9.93 -23.74 -6.29
CA GLN A 277 -10.26 -24.84 -7.20
C GLN A 277 -10.79 -24.33 -8.54
N TRP A 278 -11.63 -23.28 -8.53
CA TRP A 278 -12.05 -22.62 -9.75
C TRP A 278 -10.85 -21.98 -10.46
N ALA A 279 -10.00 -21.27 -9.74
CA ALA A 279 -8.82 -20.59 -10.27
C ALA A 279 -7.83 -21.58 -10.91
N GLU A 280 -7.62 -22.74 -10.30
CA GLU A 280 -6.77 -23.81 -10.84
C GLU A 280 -7.29 -24.31 -12.21
N GLN A 281 -8.60 -24.55 -12.33
CA GLN A 281 -9.23 -24.98 -13.59
C GLN A 281 -9.04 -23.97 -14.72
N HIS A 282 -8.90 -22.69 -14.37
CA HIS A 282 -8.73 -21.58 -15.31
C HIS A 282 -7.28 -21.11 -15.43
N GLN A 283 -6.33 -21.82 -14.80
CA GLN A 283 -4.91 -21.44 -14.76
C GLN A 283 -4.68 -20.00 -14.26
N ALA A 284 -5.57 -19.53 -13.40
CA ALA A 284 -5.53 -18.18 -12.85
C ALA A 284 -4.39 -18.04 -11.84
N ARG A 285 -3.82 -16.83 -11.78
CA ARG A 285 -2.93 -16.42 -10.70
C ARG A 285 -3.76 -15.81 -9.58
N VAL A 286 -3.36 -16.09 -8.34
CA VAL A 286 -4.11 -15.68 -7.15
C VAL A 286 -3.18 -15.08 -6.10
N TYR A 287 -3.71 -14.17 -5.30
CA TYR A 287 -3.01 -13.63 -4.14
C TYR A 287 -4.03 -13.24 -3.07
N PHE A 288 -3.57 -13.16 -1.82
CA PHE A 288 -4.34 -12.56 -0.76
C PHE A 288 -4.13 -11.05 -0.77
N GLU A 289 -5.19 -10.31 -1.04
CA GLU A 289 -5.21 -8.87 -0.86
C GLU A 289 -5.56 -8.55 0.58
N VAL A 290 -4.83 -7.61 1.17
CA VAL A 290 -5.26 -6.96 2.40
C VAL A 290 -6.14 -5.80 1.94
N GLU A 291 -7.44 -5.80 2.30
CA GLU A 291 -8.19 -4.56 2.22
C GLU A 291 -7.67 -3.67 3.34
N PHE A 292 -6.72 -2.87 2.91
CA PHE A 292 -6.05 -1.89 3.68
C PHE A 292 -6.99 -0.73 3.98
#